data_AF-A0A0E3NUR6-F1
#
_entry.id   AF-A0A0E3NUR6-F1
#
_cell.length_a   1.000
_cell.length_b   1.000
_cell.length_c   1.000
_cell.angle_alpha   90.00
_cell.angle_beta   90.00
_cell.angle_gamma   90.00
#
_symmetry.space_group_name_H-M   'P 1'
#
loop_
_entity.id
_entity.type
_entity.pdbx_description
1 polymer ?
#
loop_
_entity_poly.entity_id
_entity_poly.type
_entity_poly.pdbx_seq_one_letter_code
_entity_poly.pdbx_strand_id
1 'polypeptide(L)'
;MTGNIQFFPETFGSADMITCATVADDCVFLASGLKTELPLINPDVNIKAETMAEKLNLKVMELLDGKQLSISGLSRELKAEGIEEHRLVLTGYLRALRDLEFLEESEVPPSKIYALPEKGKEPLPEKGREPRPTDPSDSEDIFLLFRMQLLKIDLDFRIPVGVYVISRLFERPCFRRELKLVGITQKHLDQYMEKPGIVCEVPDSLLKKARADITKIEVPADDPAYEIRENREEVTRLANEVLAGMIRHRMDLEGLVAKSKQTTLLP
;
A
#
# COMPACT_ATOMS: atom_id res chain seq x y z
N MET A 1 18.77 64.26 17.07
CA MET A 1 18.46 64.87 18.38
C MET A 1 17.63 63.88 19.17
N THR A 2 18.08 63.65 20.39
CA THR A 2 17.77 62.60 21.35
C THR A 2 16.33 62.58 21.85
N GLY A 3 15.74 61.39 21.98
CA GLY A 3 14.52 61.12 22.73
C GLY A 3 14.66 59.79 23.48
N ASN A 4 14.80 59.89 24.80
CA ASN A 4 14.96 58.81 25.79
C ASN A 4 13.66 58.04 26.03
N ILE A 5 13.73 56.72 26.21
CA ILE A 5 12.91 55.93 27.17
C ILE A 5 13.79 54.75 27.64
N GLN A 6 14.48 54.88 28.77
CA GLN A 6 14.17 54.34 30.12
C GLN A 6 14.28 52.80 30.27
N PHE A 7 15.43 52.41 30.84
CA PHE A 7 15.65 51.18 31.62
C PHE A 7 15.17 51.40 33.06
N PHE A 8 14.61 50.39 33.72
CA PHE A 8 14.98 49.96 35.09
C PHE A 8 14.57 48.47 35.31
N PRO A 9 15.24 47.73 36.23
CA PRO A 9 15.37 46.27 36.27
C PRO A 9 14.82 45.61 37.56
N GLU A 10 15.18 44.32 37.77
CA GLU A 10 15.19 43.56 39.05
C GLU A 10 13.82 43.00 39.55
N THR A 11 13.67 41.83 40.19
CA THR A 11 14.55 40.75 40.70
C THR A 11 13.72 39.51 41.07
N PHE A 12 14.34 38.33 40.94
CA PHE A 12 14.33 37.12 41.80
C PHE A 12 13.13 36.72 42.69
N GLY A 13 12.76 35.43 42.61
CA GLY A 13 12.97 34.51 43.75
C GLY A 13 11.82 33.61 44.21
N SER A 14 12.14 32.30 44.33
CA SER A 14 11.54 31.27 45.22
C SER A 14 10.16 30.71 44.83
N ALA A 15 10.06 29.49 44.29
CA ALA A 15 10.05 28.21 45.01
C ALA A 15 8.93 28.11 46.07
N ASP A 16 7.93 27.27 45.80
CA ASP A 16 7.55 26.20 46.75
C ASP A 16 6.57 25.17 46.16
N MET A 17 6.91 23.92 46.48
CA MET A 17 6.08 22.74 46.73
C MET A 17 4.66 22.67 46.16
N ILE A 18 4.40 21.65 45.34
CA ILE A 18 3.11 20.93 45.40
C ILE A 18 3.38 19.44 45.62
N THR A 19 3.08 19.05 46.86
CA THR A 19 3.06 17.69 47.41
C THR A 19 1.88 16.90 46.83
N CYS A 20 2.08 15.59 46.70
CA CYS A 20 1.04 14.59 46.40
C CYS A 20 -0.19 14.70 47.30
N ALA A 21 -1.39 14.50 46.72
CA ALA A 21 -2.50 13.88 47.41
C ALA A 21 -3.39 13.14 46.40
N THR A 22 -3.43 11.82 46.58
CA THR A 22 -4.41 10.86 46.09
C THR A 22 -5.83 11.22 46.50
N VAL A 23 -6.79 11.18 45.58
CA VAL A 23 -8.19 10.81 45.88
C VAL A 23 -8.76 10.06 44.66
N ALA A 24 -9.31 8.89 44.95
CA ALA A 24 -10.02 8.01 44.04
C ALA A 24 -11.47 8.50 43.80
N ASP A 25 -12.09 7.90 42.79
CA ASP A 25 -13.54 7.86 42.52
C ASP A 25 -14.19 9.16 42.00
N ASP A 26 -14.45 9.20 40.69
CA ASP A 26 -15.83 8.98 40.22
C ASP A 26 -15.91 8.92 38.69
N CYS A 27 -16.53 7.84 38.21
CA CYS A 27 -17.00 7.66 36.85
C CYS A 27 -18.15 8.63 36.55
N VAL A 28 -17.98 9.57 35.62
CA VAL A 28 -19.10 10.05 34.79
C VAL A 28 -18.61 10.28 33.36
N PHE A 29 -19.09 9.40 32.48
CA PHE A 29 -19.13 9.57 31.03
C PHE A 29 -19.82 10.90 30.67
N LEU A 30 -19.13 11.79 29.97
CA LEU A 30 -19.77 12.83 29.16
C LEU A 30 -19.52 12.55 27.69
N ALA A 31 -20.43 11.75 27.13
CA ALA A 31 -20.61 11.59 25.70
C ALA A 31 -21.61 12.67 25.21
N SER A 32 -21.07 13.69 24.58
CA SER A 32 -21.81 14.69 23.79
C SER A 32 -20.76 15.42 22.94
N GLY A 33 -20.82 15.52 21.63
CA GLY A 33 -21.83 15.24 20.63
C GLY A 33 -21.30 15.90 19.37
N LEU A 34 -20.89 15.11 18.39
CA LEU A 34 -20.57 15.57 17.03
C LEU A 34 -20.91 14.41 16.10
N LYS A 35 -22.20 14.33 15.75
CA LYS A 35 -22.66 13.55 14.60
C LYS A 35 -22.28 14.33 13.36
N THR A 36 -21.08 14.08 12.84
CA THR A 36 -20.76 14.38 11.46
C THR A 36 -21.38 13.26 10.63
N GLU A 37 -22.50 13.56 9.97
CA GLU A 37 -23.12 12.65 9.01
C GLU A 37 -22.17 12.43 7.85
N LEU A 38 -21.47 11.29 7.87
CA LEU A 38 -20.83 10.71 6.70
C LEU A 38 -21.95 10.25 5.75
N PRO A 39 -21.95 10.64 4.47
CA PRO A 39 -22.95 10.16 3.53
C PRO A 39 -22.80 8.64 3.39
N LEU A 40 -23.87 7.93 3.75
CA LEU A 40 -24.02 6.50 3.52
C LEU A 40 -23.86 6.22 2.03
N ILE A 41 -22.77 5.52 1.69
CA ILE A 41 -22.53 4.96 0.36
C ILE A 41 -23.66 3.96 0.09
N ASN A 42 -24.47 4.23 -0.93
CA ASN A 42 -25.61 3.39 -1.30
C ASN A 42 -25.17 1.94 -1.60
N PRO A 43 -25.62 0.93 -0.82
CA PRO A 43 -25.23 -0.47 -1.04
C PRO A 43 -25.80 -1.06 -2.34
N ASP A 44 -26.91 -0.52 -2.86
CA ASP A 44 -27.58 -1.03 -4.06
C ASP A 44 -26.83 -0.77 -5.38
N VAL A 45 -25.94 0.23 -5.41
CA VAL A 45 -25.09 0.49 -6.59
C VAL A 45 -23.91 -0.48 -6.64
N ASN A 46 -23.40 -0.89 -5.47
CA ASN A 46 -22.25 -1.77 -5.37
C ASN A 46 -22.59 -3.21 -5.79
N ILE A 47 -23.76 -3.72 -5.39
CA ILE A 47 -24.19 -5.09 -5.69
C ILE A 47 -24.40 -5.31 -7.20
N LYS A 48 -24.94 -4.33 -7.94
CA LYS A 48 -25.14 -4.45 -9.39
C LYS A 48 -23.82 -4.34 -10.16
N ALA A 49 -22.88 -3.50 -9.71
CA ALA A 49 -21.58 -3.35 -10.34
C ALA A 49 -20.71 -4.59 -10.17
N GLU A 50 -20.73 -5.23 -8.99
CA GLU A 50 -20.04 -6.50 -8.73
C GLU A 50 -20.53 -7.61 -9.68
N THR A 51 -21.85 -7.79 -9.83
CA THR A 51 -22.40 -8.83 -10.72
C THR A 51 -22.03 -8.65 -12.20
N MET A 52 -21.89 -7.41 -12.67
CA MET A 52 -21.51 -7.12 -14.07
C MET A 52 -20.01 -7.29 -14.30
N ALA A 53 -19.17 -6.85 -13.34
CA ALA A 53 -17.73 -7.04 -13.40
C ALA A 53 -17.34 -8.53 -13.36
N GLU A 54 -18.02 -9.32 -12.52
CA GLU A 54 -17.85 -10.78 -12.45
C GLU A 54 -18.27 -11.45 -13.77
N LYS A 55 -19.41 -11.04 -14.34
CA LYS A 55 -19.88 -11.55 -15.63
C LYS A 55 -18.88 -11.26 -16.76
N LEU A 56 -18.31 -10.06 -16.80
CA LEU A 56 -17.27 -9.69 -17.77
C LEU A 56 -16.02 -10.55 -17.60
N ASN A 57 -15.52 -10.70 -16.36
CA ASN A 57 -14.32 -11.48 -16.07
C ASN A 57 -14.45 -12.94 -16.54
N LEU A 58 -15.52 -13.62 -16.08
CA LEU A 58 -15.77 -15.02 -16.44
C LEU A 58 -15.75 -15.22 -17.95
N LYS A 59 -16.36 -14.28 -18.67
CA LYS A 59 -16.50 -14.39 -20.11
C LYS A 59 -15.24 -14.04 -20.88
N VAL A 60 -14.48 -13.03 -20.45
CA VAL A 60 -13.15 -12.76 -21.01
C VAL A 60 -12.22 -13.97 -20.86
N MET A 61 -12.23 -14.61 -19.68
CA MET A 61 -11.42 -15.80 -19.43
C MET A 61 -11.85 -16.99 -20.29
N GLU A 62 -13.16 -17.20 -20.49
CA GLU A 62 -13.69 -18.26 -21.37
C GLU A 62 -13.35 -18.02 -22.86
N LEU A 63 -13.46 -16.76 -23.32
CA LEU A 63 -13.15 -16.41 -24.71
C LEU A 63 -11.65 -16.55 -25.04
N LEU A 64 -10.79 -16.35 -24.05
CA LEU A 64 -9.34 -16.49 -24.18
C LEU A 64 -8.84 -17.90 -23.87
N ASP A 65 -9.73 -18.83 -23.48
CA ASP A 65 -9.36 -20.23 -23.26
C ASP A 65 -9.00 -20.90 -24.59
N GLY A 66 -7.72 -21.25 -24.74
CA GLY A 66 -7.16 -21.84 -25.95
C GLY A 66 -7.16 -20.93 -27.19
N LYS A 67 -7.44 -19.62 -27.04
CA LYS A 67 -7.50 -18.66 -28.14
C LYS A 67 -6.66 -17.42 -27.85
N GLN A 68 -6.23 -16.73 -28.91
CA GLN A 68 -5.59 -15.42 -28.83
C GLN A 68 -6.48 -14.41 -29.54
N LEU A 69 -6.91 -13.37 -28.84
CA LEU A 69 -7.85 -12.39 -29.38
C LEU A 69 -7.32 -10.97 -29.21
N SER A 70 -7.56 -10.14 -30.23
CA SER A 70 -7.33 -8.69 -30.11
C SER A 70 -8.46 -8.01 -29.36
N ILE A 71 -8.25 -6.76 -28.93
CA ILE A 71 -9.30 -5.91 -28.31
C ILE A 71 -10.56 -5.87 -29.19
N SER A 72 -10.40 -5.78 -30.52
CA SER A 72 -11.53 -5.74 -31.45
C SER A 72 -12.22 -7.09 -31.59
N GLY A 73 -11.49 -8.21 -31.47
CA GLY A 73 -12.07 -9.55 -31.43
C GLY A 73 -12.91 -9.76 -30.18
N LEU A 74 -12.32 -9.49 -29.00
CA LEU A 74 -12.99 -9.58 -27.70
C LEU A 74 -14.25 -8.71 -27.65
N SER A 75 -14.18 -7.47 -28.13
CA SER A 75 -15.35 -6.57 -28.15
C SER A 75 -16.50 -7.11 -29.01
N ARG A 76 -16.22 -7.82 -30.11
CA ARG A 76 -17.25 -8.42 -30.96
C ARG A 76 -17.86 -9.66 -30.31
N GLU A 77 -17.04 -10.53 -29.73
CA GLU A 77 -17.53 -11.75 -29.06
C GLU A 77 -18.34 -11.40 -27.80
N LEU A 78 -17.86 -10.46 -26.97
CA LEU A 78 -18.61 -9.96 -25.82
C LEU A 78 -19.95 -9.35 -26.22
N LYS A 79 -19.99 -8.58 -27.31
CA LYS A 79 -21.24 -7.99 -27.83
C LYS A 79 -22.21 -9.07 -28.34
N ALA A 80 -21.71 -10.15 -28.95
CA ALA A 80 -22.54 -11.27 -29.39
C ALA A 80 -23.22 -11.98 -28.21
N GLU A 81 -22.60 -11.94 -27.03
CA GLU A 81 -23.11 -12.53 -25.80
C GLU A 81 -23.86 -11.54 -24.90
N GLY A 82 -24.14 -10.34 -25.42
CA GLY A 82 -24.93 -9.32 -24.74
C GLY A 82 -24.17 -8.49 -23.70
N ILE A 83 -22.83 -8.48 -23.75
CA ILE A 83 -21.97 -7.61 -22.94
C ILE A 83 -21.45 -6.47 -23.84
N GLU A 84 -22.12 -5.33 -23.82
CA GLU A 84 -21.74 -4.14 -24.60
C GLU A 84 -21.03 -3.10 -23.72
N GLU A 85 -19.79 -3.41 -23.36
CA GLU A 85 -18.92 -2.48 -22.63
C GLU A 85 -18.18 -1.53 -23.58
N HIS A 86 -17.93 -0.31 -23.09
CA HIS A 86 -17.18 0.66 -23.87
C HIS A 86 -15.74 0.17 -24.10
N ARG A 87 -15.20 0.36 -25.31
CA ARG A 87 -13.88 -0.16 -25.70
C ARG A 87 -12.74 0.29 -24.77
N LEU A 88 -12.83 1.51 -24.21
CA LEU A 88 -11.87 2.00 -23.22
C LEU A 88 -11.92 1.21 -21.91
N VAL A 89 -13.12 0.82 -21.46
CA VAL A 89 -13.31 -0.01 -20.26
C VAL A 89 -12.67 -1.38 -20.49
N LEU A 90 -12.96 -2.02 -21.62
CA LEU A 90 -12.34 -3.31 -21.98
C LEU A 90 -10.82 -3.21 -22.08
N THR A 91 -10.29 -2.14 -22.68
CA THR A 91 -8.83 -1.95 -22.80
C THR A 91 -8.17 -1.75 -21.43
N GLY A 92 -8.77 -0.93 -20.56
CA GLY A 92 -8.29 -0.74 -19.19
C GLY A 92 -8.33 -2.03 -18.39
N TYR A 93 -9.40 -2.82 -18.54
CA TYR A 93 -9.57 -4.10 -17.89
C TYR A 93 -8.50 -5.13 -18.33
N LEU A 94 -8.30 -5.30 -19.64
CA LEU A 94 -7.26 -6.20 -20.18
C LEU A 94 -5.86 -5.78 -19.74
N ARG A 95 -5.60 -4.47 -19.66
CA ARG A 95 -4.34 -3.97 -19.10
C ARG A 95 -4.17 -4.37 -17.64
N ALA A 96 -5.20 -4.21 -16.80
CA ALA A 96 -5.14 -4.61 -15.41
C ALA A 96 -4.90 -6.12 -15.25
N LEU A 97 -5.56 -6.97 -16.05
CA LEU A 97 -5.34 -8.41 -16.03
C LEU A 97 -3.91 -8.79 -16.43
N ARG A 98 -3.33 -8.11 -17.43
CA ARG A 98 -1.92 -8.29 -17.83
C ARG A 98 -0.95 -7.82 -16.75
N ASP A 99 -1.25 -6.70 -16.08
CA ASP A 99 -0.41 -6.19 -14.98
C ASP A 99 -0.44 -7.13 -13.75
N LEU A 100 -1.53 -7.87 -13.57
CA LEU A 100 -1.69 -8.91 -12.56
C LEU A 100 -1.21 -10.30 -13.01
N GLU A 101 -0.58 -10.39 -14.19
CA GLU A 101 -0.03 -11.64 -14.77
C GLU A 101 -1.10 -12.73 -15.04
N PHE A 102 -2.38 -12.35 -15.12
CA PHE A 102 -3.45 -13.26 -15.54
C PHE A 102 -3.53 -13.44 -17.06
N LEU A 103 -2.98 -12.49 -17.82
CA LEU A 103 -2.96 -12.50 -19.29
C LEU A 103 -1.56 -12.17 -19.82
N GLU A 104 -1.23 -12.77 -20.95
CA GLU A 104 -0.09 -12.38 -21.77
C GLU A 104 -0.56 -11.40 -22.86
N GLU A 105 0.23 -10.35 -23.12
CA GLU A 105 0.03 -9.39 -24.22
C GLU A 105 1.19 -9.53 -25.19
N SER A 106 0.90 -9.78 -26.47
CA SER A 106 1.89 -9.74 -27.56
C SER A 106 1.50 -8.73 -28.64
N GLU A 107 2.50 -8.09 -29.24
CA GLU A 107 2.31 -7.09 -30.28
C GLU A 107 2.40 -7.75 -31.67
N VAL A 108 1.25 -7.84 -32.35
CA VAL A 108 1.14 -8.36 -33.71
C VAL A 108 0.56 -7.27 -34.60
N PRO A 109 1.41 -6.47 -35.28
CA PRO A 109 0.96 -5.33 -36.06
C PRO A 109 -0.20 -5.67 -37.01
N PRO A 110 -1.27 -4.85 -37.04
CA PRO A 110 -1.40 -3.51 -36.44
C PRO A 110 -2.01 -3.50 -35.02
N SER A 111 -2.06 -4.62 -34.29
CA SER A 111 -2.85 -4.76 -33.07
C SER A 111 -2.11 -5.47 -31.94
N LYS A 112 -2.65 -5.35 -30.73
CA LYS A 112 -2.25 -6.17 -29.59
C LYS A 112 -3.21 -7.34 -29.45
N ILE A 113 -2.67 -8.52 -29.16
CA ILE A 113 -3.44 -9.72 -28.87
C ILE A 113 -3.20 -10.16 -27.43
N TYR A 114 -4.24 -10.74 -26.83
CA TYR A 114 -4.25 -11.22 -25.46
C TYR A 114 -4.49 -12.73 -25.46
N ALA A 115 -3.85 -13.42 -24.53
CA ALA A 115 -3.95 -14.86 -24.34
C ALA A 115 -3.85 -15.21 -22.85
N LEU A 116 -4.43 -16.34 -22.44
CA LEU A 116 -4.12 -16.92 -21.13
C LEU A 116 -2.69 -17.49 -21.14
N PRO A 117 -1.91 -17.33 -20.06
CA PRO A 117 -0.61 -17.96 -19.94
C PRO A 117 -0.73 -19.48 -20.13
N GLU A 118 0.05 -20.04 -21.06
CA GLU A 118 0.06 -21.49 -21.23
C GLU A 118 0.71 -22.14 -20.01
N LYS A 119 -0.04 -22.99 -19.30
CA LYS A 119 0.52 -23.80 -18.20
C LYS A 119 1.54 -24.79 -18.77
N GLY A 120 2.81 -24.38 -18.86
CA GLY A 120 3.94 -25.26 -19.14
C GLY A 120 4.76 -24.96 -20.40
N LYS A 121 4.66 -23.77 -21.03
CA LYS A 121 5.63 -23.36 -22.05
C LYS A 121 6.51 -22.23 -21.55
N GLU A 122 7.83 -22.43 -21.66
CA GLU A 122 8.84 -21.41 -21.42
C GLU A 122 8.57 -20.19 -22.31
N PRO A 123 8.67 -18.95 -21.80
CA PRO A 123 8.43 -17.76 -22.61
C PRO A 123 9.47 -17.69 -23.73
N LEU A 124 9.02 -17.63 -24.98
CA LEU A 124 9.90 -17.26 -26.09
C LEU A 124 10.37 -15.80 -25.89
N PRO A 125 11.65 -15.50 -26.16
CA PRO A 125 12.20 -14.18 -25.87
C PRO A 125 11.69 -13.16 -26.89
N GLU A 126 10.72 -12.33 -26.49
CA GLU A 126 10.38 -11.12 -27.23
C GLU A 126 11.46 -10.04 -27.00
N LYS A 127 12.00 -9.51 -28.11
CA LYS A 127 13.02 -8.45 -28.13
C LYS A 127 12.48 -7.20 -27.43
N GLY A 128 12.97 -6.94 -26.22
CA GLY A 128 12.75 -5.67 -25.50
C GLY A 128 12.38 -5.82 -24.02
N ARG A 129 12.03 -7.03 -23.58
CA ARG A 129 11.85 -7.34 -22.16
C ARG A 129 13.03 -8.18 -21.69
N GLU A 130 13.79 -7.69 -20.72
CA GLU A 130 14.80 -8.53 -20.08
C GLU A 130 14.12 -9.82 -19.58
N PRO A 131 14.69 -11.01 -19.85
CA PRO A 131 14.13 -12.27 -19.41
C PRO A 131 14.11 -12.27 -17.88
N ARG A 132 12.92 -12.19 -17.29
CA ARG A 132 12.76 -12.53 -15.88
C ARG A 132 12.78 -14.05 -15.79
N PRO A 133 13.74 -14.65 -15.05
CA PRO A 133 13.81 -16.10 -14.91
C PRO A 133 12.51 -16.60 -14.31
N THR A 134 11.88 -17.54 -15.02
CA THR A 134 10.59 -18.14 -14.66
C THR A 134 10.87 -19.37 -13.83
N ASP A 135 11.37 -19.18 -12.61
CA ASP A 135 11.33 -20.20 -11.57
C ASP A 135 10.13 -19.92 -10.66
N PRO A 136 9.31 -20.94 -10.29
CA PRO A 136 8.17 -20.77 -9.38
C PRO A 136 8.57 -20.37 -7.94
N SER A 137 9.87 -20.16 -7.68
CA SER A 137 10.42 -19.63 -6.42
C SER A 137 10.84 -18.15 -6.49
N ASP A 138 10.79 -17.52 -7.67
CA ASP A 138 11.27 -16.15 -7.93
C ASP A 138 10.13 -15.13 -8.11
N SER A 139 8.93 -15.42 -7.57
CA SER A 139 7.96 -14.35 -7.36
C SER A 139 8.56 -13.38 -6.35
N GLU A 140 9.01 -12.20 -6.78
CA GLU A 140 9.55 -11.16 -5.88
C GLU A 140 8.63 -11.01 -4.66
N ASP A 141 9.12 -11.45 -3.49
CA ASP A 141 8.38 -11.41 -2.25
C ASP A 141 8.01 -9.96 -1.92
N ILE A 142 6.79 -9.74 -1.43
CA ILE A 142 6.31 -8.41 -1.01
C ILE A 142 7.31 -7.77 -0.03
N PHE A 143 7.95 -8.57 0.83
CA PHE A 143 8.98 -8.09 1.75
C PHE A 143 10.25 -7.61 1.05
N LEU A 144 10.67 -8.25 -0.05
CA LEU A 144 11.83 -7.83 -0.84
C LEU A 144 11.54 -6.52 -1.57
N LEU A 145 10.38 -6.42 -2.21
CA LEU A 145 9.95 -5.19 -2.87
C LEU A 145 9.86 -4.04 -1.87
N PHE A 146 9.24 -4.29 -0.72
CA PHE A 146 9.13 -3.30 0.34
C PHE A 146 10.51 -2.88 0.87
N ARG A 147 11.43 -3.83 1.10
CA ARG A 147 12.82 -3.54 1.48
C ARG A 147 13.51 -2.58 0.52
N MET A 148 13.39 -2.81 -0.79
CA MET A 148 14.02 -1.95 -1.80
C MET A 148 13.53 -0.50 -1.72
N GLN A 149 12.25 -0.29 -1.43
CA GLN A 149 11.70 1.05 -1.27
C GLN A 149 12.06 1.65 0.10
N LEU A 150 12.05 0.85 1.17
CA LEU A 150 12.36 1.30 2.52
C LEU A 150 13.83 1.76 2.67
N LEU A 151 14.76 1.16 1.92
CA LEU A 151 16.17 1.57 1.91
C LEU A 151 16.40 3.00 1.40
N LYS A 152 15.44 3.56 0.65
CA LYS A 152 15.50 4.96 0.17
C LYS A 152 15.12 5.97 1.25
N ILE A 153 14.52 5.51 2.34
CA ILE A 153 14.10 6.35 3.47
C ILE A 153 15.26 6.54 4.44
N ASP A 154 15.31 7.70 5.10
CA ASP A 154 16.27 8.00 6.14
C ASP A 154 16.17 7.06 7.34
N LEU A 155 17.32 6.75 7.94
CA LEU A 155 17.45 5.74 9.01
C LEU A 155 16.50 5.98 10.18
N ASP A 156 16.29 7.25 10.56
CA ASP A 156 15.43 7.64 11.69
C ASP A 156 13.95 7.30 11.46
N PHE A 157 13.53 7.25 10.20
CA PHE A 157 12.14 7.00 9.81
C PHE A 157 11.90 5.57 9.31
N ARG A 158 12.95 4.78 9.02
CA ARG A 158 12.79 3.42 8.49
C ARG A 158 11.96 2.52 9.40
N ILE A 159 12.17 2.57 10.70
CA ILE A 159 11.43 1.72 11.65
C ILE A 159 9.97 2.18 11.75
N PRO A 160 9.66 3.46 12.00
CA PRO A 160 8.28 3.95 11.97
C PRO A 160 7.54 3.67 10.66
N VAL A 161 8.16 3.98 9.52
CA VAL A 161 7.56 3.73 8.19
C VAL A 161 7.40 2.23 7.95
N GLY A 162 8.39 1.44 8.34
CA GLY A 162 8.38 -0.02 8.34
C GLY A 162 7.13 -0.61 9.00
N VAL A 163 6.95 -0.27 10.28
CA VAL A 163 5.82 -0.71 11.09
C VAL A 163 4.51 -0.17 10.53
N TYR A 164 4.45 1.13 10.20
CA TYR A 164 3.23 1.75 9.67
C TYR A 164 2.74 1.06 8.39
N VAL A 165 3.62 0.84 7.41
CA VAL A 165 3.26 0.23 6.13
C VAL A 165 2.80 -1.21 6.33
N ILE A 166 3.52 -2.04 7.10
CA ILE A 166 3.13 -3.44 7.33
C ILE A 166 1.79 -3.50 8.06
N SER A 167 1.63 -2.70 9.12
CA SER A 167 0.39 -2.69 9.89
C SER A 167 -0.82 -2.25 9.07
N ARG A 168 -0.63 -1.33 8.12
CA ARG A 168 -1.69 -0.89 7.21
C ARG A 168 -1.97 -1.89 6.08
N LEU A 169 -0.94 -2.55 5.56
CA LEU A 169 -1.10 -3.54 4.47
C LEU A 169 -1.79 -4.82 4.95
N PHE A 170 -1.52 -5.26 6.18
CA PHE A 170 -2.06 -6.50 6.72
C PHE A 170 -3.14 -6.30 7.78
N GLU A 171 -3.49 -5.05 8.09
CA GLU A 171 -4.51 -4.67 9.06
C GLU A 171 -4.31 -5.32 10.45
N ARG A 172 -3.05 -5.51 10.85
CA ARG A 172 -2.66 -6.13 12.13
C ARG A 172 -1.32 -5.60 12.65
N PRO A 173 -0.98 -5.82 13.93
CA PRO A 173 0.35 -5.52 14.44
C PRO A 173 1.46 -6.21 13.63
N CYS A 174 2.59 -5.52 13.49
CA CYS A 174 3.73 -5.96 12.70
C CYS A 174 4.68 -6.79 13.57
N PHE A 175 4.90 -8.06 13.21
CA PHE A 175 5.82 -8.91 13.94
C PHE A 175 7.28 -8.58 13.62
N ARG A 176 8.16 -8.80 14.61
CA ARG A 176 9.61 -8.65 14.45
C ARG A 176 10.16 -9.48 13.30
N ARG A 177 9.62 -10.68 13.07
CA ARG A 177 9.97 -11.52 11.91
C ARG A 177 9.77 -10.80 10.58
N GLU A 178 8.69 -10.05 10.43
CA GLU A 178 8.38 -9.28 9.22
C GLU A 178 9.35 -8.11 9.05
N LEU A 179 9.63 -7.39 10.14
CA LEU A 179 10.64 -6.33 10.17
C LEU A 179 12.01 -6.84 9.72
N LYS A 180 12.37 -8.06 10.13
CA LYS A 180 13.62 -8.70 9.70
C LYS A 180 13.64 -8.99 8.19
N LEU A 181 12.53 -9.46 7.62
CA LEU A 181 12.44 -9.74 6.18
C LEU A 181 12.59 -8.46 5.33
N VAL A 182 12.10 -7.34 5.83
CA VAL A 182 12.21 -6.03 5.14
C VAL A 182 13.57 -5.34 5.38
N GLY A 183 14.48 -5.99 6.11
CA GLY A 183 15.85 -5.53 6.32
C GLY A 183 16.07 -4.67 7.57
N ILE A 184 15.10 -4.60 8.49
CA ILE A 184 15.30 -3.99 9.80
C ILE A 184 15.93 -5.03 10.74
N THR A 185 17.15 -4.76 11.20
CA THR A 185 17.86 -5.67 12.09
C THR A 185 17.40 -5.51 13.54
N GLN A 186 17.56 -6.57 14.34
CA GLN A 186 17.27 -6.53 15.78
C GLN A 186 17.98 -5.36 16.47
N LYS A 187 19.25 -5.14 16.15
CA LYS A 187 20.06 -4.09 16.79
C LYS A 187 19.49 -2.68 16.56
N HIS A 188 19.06 -2.39 15.33
CA HIS A 188 18.46 -1.09 15.01
C HIS A 188 17.11 -0.92 15.70
N LEU A 189 16.35 -2.01 15.83
CA LEU A 189 15.06 -2.02 16.51
C LEU A 189 15.22 -1.77 18.01
N ASP A 190 16.12 -2.50 18.68
CA ASP A 190 16.40 -2.34 20.10
C ASP A 190 16.87 -0.92 20.41
N GLN A 191 17.82 -0.40 19.62
CA GLN A 191 18.33 0.96 19.76
C GLN A 191 17.24 2.03 19.59
N TYR A 192 16.25 1.78 18.71
CA TYR A 192 15.10 2.66 18.56
C TYR A 192 14.18 2.60 19.79
N MET A 193 13.91 1.40 20.30
CA MET A 193 13.01 1.19 21.45
C MET A 193 13.56 1.70 22.79
N GLU A 194 14.88 1.87 22.92
CA GLU A 194 15.50 2.50 24.10
C GLU A 194 15.05 3.96 24.31
N LYS A 195 14.60 4.63 23.23
CA LYS A 195 14.12 6.01 23.28
C LYS A 195 12.59 6.03 23.22
N PRO A 196 11.93 6.99 23.90
CA PRO A 196 10.50 7.18 23.71
C PRO A 196 10.23 7.57 22.26
N GLY A 197 9.63 6.65 21.51
CA GLY A 197 9.28 6.80 20.11
C GLY A 197 7.78 6.68 19.86
N ILE A 198 7.41 6.75 18.59
CA ILE A 198 6.01 6.57 18.16
C ILE A 198 5.64 5.11 17.93
N VAL A 199 6.62 4.21 17.86
CA VAL A 199 6.41 2.76 17.75
C VAL A 199 6.41 2.16 19.15
N CYS A 200 5.49 1.23 19.41
CA CYS A 200 5.44 0.49 20.65
C CYS A 200 5.19 -0.99 20.45
N GLU A 201 5.65 -1.78 21.41
CA GLU A 201 5.31 -3.19 21.50
C GLU A 201 3.87 -3.40 21.96
N VAL A 202 3.19 -4.35 21.35
CA VAL A 202 1.78 -4.70 21.60
C VAL A 202 1.71 -5.87 22.61
N PRO A 203 0.78 -5.84 23.58
CA PRO A 203 0.65 -6.93 24.55
C PRO A 203 0.23 -8.25 23.91
N ASP A 204 0.77 -9.36 24.42
CA ASP A 204 0.62 -10.71 23.90
C ASP A 204 -0.83 -11.24 23.82
N SER A 205 -1.75 -10.66 24.59
CA SER A 205 -3.18 -11.03 24.59
C SER A 205 -3.85 -10.83 23.22
N LEU A 206 -3.37 -9.87 22.43
CA LEU A 206 -3.90 -9.55 21.10
C LEU A 206 -3.20 -10.32 19.97
N LEU A 207 -2.05 -10.95 20.26
CA LEU A 207 -1.16 -11.50 19.24
C LEU A 207 -1.51 -12.92 18.82
N LYS A 208 -2.20 -13.70 19.66
CA LYS A 208 -2.55 -15.10 19.33
C LYS A 208 -3.37 -15.24 18.05
N LYS A 209 -4.37 -14.38 17.87
CA LYS A 209 -5.19 -14.37 16.65
C LYS A 209 -4.38 -13.87 15.45
N ALA A 210 -3.68 -12.75 15.61
CA ALA A 210 -2.85 -12.17 14.55
C ALA A 210 -1.76 -13.13 14.06
N ARG A 211 -1.14 -13.94 14.95
CA ARG A 211 -0.18 -14.99 14.58
C ARG A 211 -0.84 -16.11 13.78
N ALA A 212 -2.05 -16.52 14.16
CA ALA A 212 -2.79 -17.59 13.47
C ALA A 212 -3.22 -17.20 12.05
N ASP A 213 -3.47 -15.91 11.80
CA ASP A 213 -3.86 -15.40 10.48
C ASP A 213 -2.68 -15.36 9.48
N ILE A 214 -1.44 -15.57 9.94
CA ILE A 214 -0.24 -15.56 9.10
C ILE A 214 0.00 -16.94 8.53
N THR A 215 -0.15 -17.07 7.21
CA THR A 215 -0.03 -18.35 6.50
C THR A 215 1.27 -18.50 5.71
N LYS A 216 1.89 -17.38 5.31
CA LYS A 216 3.05 -17.40 4.40
C LYS A 216 4.41 -17.41 5.09
N ILE A 217 4.47 -17.05 6.36
CA ILE A 217 5.72 -17.01 7.14
C ILE A 217 5.50 -17.66 8.49
N GLU A 218 6.52 -18.33 9.01
CA GLU A 218 6.50 -18.87 10.36
C GLU A 218 6.89 -17.78 11.36
N VAL A 219 5.94 -17.40 12.23
CA VAL A 219 6.17 -16.45 13.33
C VAL A 219 6.27 -17.22 14.65
N PRO A 220 7.41 -17.16 15.35
CA PRO A 220 7.57 -17.80 16.65
C PRO A 220 6.55 -17.31 17.70
N ALA A 221 6.23 -18.17 18.67
CA ALA A 221 5.23 -17.87 19.70
C ALA A 221 5.65 -16.73 20.64
N ASP A 222 6.95 -16.51 20.79
CA ASP A 222 7.61 -15.49 21.60
C ASP A 222 8.01 -14.24 20.77
N ASP A 223 7.64 -14.19 19.49
CA ASP A 223 8.04 -13.07 18.62
C ASP A 223 7.19 -11.82 18.94
N PRO A 224 7.82 -10.70 19.35
CA PRO A 224 7.08 -9.50 19.71
C PRO A 224 6.50 -8.85 18.45
N ALA A 225 5.43 -8.08 18.66
CA ALA A 225 4.79 -7.30 17.60
C ALA A 225 4.72 -5.82 17.97
N TYR A 226 4.74 -4.98 16.94
CA TYR A 226 4.85 -3.55 17.06
C TYR A 226 3.70 -2.84 16.33
N GLU A 227 3.32 -1.68 16.86
CA GLU A 227 2.30 -0.80 16.28
C GLU A 227 2.69 0.67 16.47
N ILE A 228 2.11 1.55 15.65
CA ILE A 228 2.30 3.00 15.74
C ILE A 228 1.27 3.58 16.72
N ARG A 229 1.73 4.23 17.80
CA ARG A 229 0.86 4.92 18.78
C ARG A 229 0.29 6.22 18.28
N GLU A 230 1.09 6.97 17.53
CA GLU A 230 0.74 8.31 17.08
C GLU A 230 1.03 8.45 15.59
N ASN A 231 0.01 8.90 14.85
CA ASN A 231 0.16 9.08 13.42
C ASN A 231 0.83 10.42 13.12
N ARG A 232 2.11 10.38 12.72
CA ARG A 232 2.85 11.56 12.26
C ARG A 232 2.67 11.74 10.76
N GLU A 233 2.41 12.97 10.35
CA GLU A 233 2.22 13.32 8.94
C GLU A 233 3.44 12.94 8.09
N GLU A 234 4.65 13.16 8.61
CA GLU A 234 5.89 12.80 7.93
C GLU A 234 6.03 11.29 7.69
N VAL A 235 5.65 10.46 8.68
CA VAL A 235 5.65 9.00 8.53
C VAL A 235 4.62 8.57 7.48
N THR A 236 3.43 9.17 7.49
CA THR A 236 2.40 8.91 6.48
C THR A 236 2.87 9.31 5.07
N ARG A 237 3.52 10.47 4.93
CA ARG A 237 4.07 10.94 3.65
C ARG A 237 5.11 9.95 3.11
N LEU A 238 6.09 9.56 3.93
CA LEU A 238 7.13 8.61 3.56
C LEU A 238 6.55 7.21 3.28
N ALA A 239 5.56 6.76 4.05
CA ALA A 239 4.84 5.52 3.79
C ALA A 239 4.13 5.53 2.42
N ASN A 240 3.50 6.65 2.05
CA ASN A 240 2.87 6.81 0.74
C ASN A 240 3.91 6.77 -0.39
N GLU A 241 5.10 7.36 -0.20
CA GLU A 241 6.18 7.26 -1.19
C GLU A 241 6.64 5.81 -1.39
N VAL A 242 6.76 5.04 -0.29
CA VAL A 242 7.11 3.62 -0.34
C VAL A 242 6.03 2.83 -1.07
N LEU A 243 4.76 2.96 -0.68
CA LEU A 243 3.63 2.26 -1.31
C LEU A 243 3.51 2.61 -2.80
N ALA A 244 3.64 3.89 -3.16
CA ALA A 244 3.66 4.32 -4.54
C ALA A 244 4.87 3.75 -5.31
N GLY A 245 6.01 3.56 -4.64
CA GLY A 245 7.18 2.87 -5.20
C GLY A 245 6.91 1.39 -5.46
N MET A 246 6.22 0.70 -4.53
CA MET A 246 5.83 -0.70 -4.71
C MET A 246 4.85 -0.88 -5.87
N ILE A 247 3.83 -0.01 -5.96
CA ILE A 247 2.85 -0.03 -7.06
C ILE A 247 3.54 0.22 -8.41
N ARG A 248 4.41 1.24 -8.49
CA ARG A 248 5.17 1.55 -9.71
C ARG A 248 6.07 0.41 -10.19
N HIS A 249 6.54 -0.45 -9.29
CA HIS A 249 7.38 -1.58 -9.64
C HIS A 249 6.57 -2.73 -10.27
N ARG A 250 5.33 -2.92 -9.81
CA ARG A 250 4.46 -4.03 -10.25
C ARG A 250 3.54 -3.65 -11.40
N MET A 251 3.09 -2.40 -11.48
CA MET A 251 2.11 -1.95 -12.46
C MET A 251 2.74 -1.02 -13.49
N ASP A 252 2.35 -1.19 -14.75
CA ASP A 252 2.70 -0.21 -15.79
C ASP A 252 1.82 1.03 -15.65
N LEU A 253 2.40 2.14 -15.19
CA LEU A 253 1.71 3.41 -15.04
C LEU A 253 1.96 4.40 -16.21
N GLU A 254 2.65 4.01 -17.30
CA GLU A 254 3.05 4.93 -18.37
C GLU A 254 1.85 5.65 -19.01
N GLY A 255 0.71 4.96 -19.15
CA GLY A 255 -0.52 5.54 -19.71
C GLY A 255 -1.32 6.41 -18.75
N LEU A 256 -0.93 6.50 -17.48
CA LEU A 256 -1.56 7.38 -16.48
C LEU A 256 -0.77 8.68 -16.27
N VAL A 257 0.44 8.77 -16.82
CA VAL A 257 1.24 9.99 -16.79
C VAL A 257 0.79 10.91 -17.92
N ALA A 258 0.26 12.09 -17.57
CA ALA A 258 -0.05 13.11 -18.55
C ALA A 258 1.25 13.53 -19.27
N LYS A 259 1.39 13.13 -20.54
CA LYS A 259 2.48 13.60 -21.40
C LYS A 259 2.20 15.06 -21.74
N SER A 260 2.66 16.00 -20.91
CA SER A 260 2.55 17.42 -21.25
C SER A 260 3.40 17.69 -22.48
N LYS A 261 2.76 18.10 -23.58
CA LYS A 261 3.49 18.70 -24.69
C LYS A 261 3.94 20.06 -24.19
N GLN A 262 5.24 20.28 -24.07
CA GLN A 262 5.79 21.60 -23.78
C GLN A 262 5.30 22.57 -24.88
N THR A 263 4.33 23.41 -24.55
CA THR A 263 3.88 24.52 -25.40
C THR A 263 4.53 25.79 -24.87
N THR A 264 5.84 25.93 -25.07
CA THR A 264 6.49 27.23 -24.96
C THR A 264 7.02 27.59 -26.34
N LEU A 265 6.37 28.55 -26.99
CA LEU A 265 7.04 29.35 -28.01
C LEU A 265 8.11 30.15 -27.27
N LEU A 266 9.37 29.83 -27.51
CA LEU A 266 10.48 30.69 -27.09
C LEU A 266 10.30 32.06 -27.80
N PRO A 267 10.47 33.19 -27.08
CA PRO A 267 10.42 34.52 -27.68
C PRO A 267 11.57 34.77 -28.66
#